data_AF-A0A9P0AKI5-F1
#
_entry.id   AF-A0A9P0AKI5-F1
#
_cell.length_a   1.000
_cell.length_b   1.000
_cell.length_c   1.000
_cell.angle_alpha   90.00
_cell.angle_beta   90.00
_cell.angle_gamma   90.00
#
_symmetry.space_group_name_H-M   'P 1'
#
loop_
_entity.id
_entity.type
_entity.pdbx_description
1 polymer ?
#
loop_
_entity_poly.entity_id
_entity_poly.type
_entity_poly.pdbx_seq_one_letter_code
_entity_poly.pdbx_strand_id
1 'polypeptide(L)'
;MSRVVYFDLETSGLSDRAEILQIGAYDPDTNDAFERYILPKKDIPPGTTQHNGFELINGQLYQNGDYRSTVGLKSALIDFWDYLNDLPGGAVTLTGHNIFNFDCRYLFRGIKSCNLVGPFSSVIEGFSDTLPLFREHLPYLANHKLGYIHEEIVGGGFLEHDAVCDCIALSTIFDETGLEDYISDHAESFDDLLQEDNARIATKQRLSTMTELMNHGVSYNMLRRMAEAGLTMSKLRSIWYNEGGCSGLEDYLSEIMDNGKPRVTSHPYSLGIILDAVSHFV
;
A
#
# COMPACT_ATOMS: atom_id res chain seq x y z
N MET A 1 15.05 21.37 -2.08
CA MET A 1 14.90 19.91 -1.91
C MET A 1 13.82 19.72 -0.88
N SER A 2 12.92 18.77 -1.12
CA SER A 2 11.90 18.38 -0.13
C SER A 2 12.58 17.87 1.14
N ARG A 3 11.99 18.10 2.30
CA ARG A 3 12.51 17.55 3.56
C ARG A 3 12.22 16.05 3.59
N VAL A 4 13.24 15.24 3.85
CA VAL A 4 13.09 13.79 4.00
C VAL A 4 12.69 13.47 5.43
N VAL A 5 11.58 12.75 5.59
CA VAL A 5 11.13 12.22 6.89
C VAL A 5 10.95 10.73 6.74
N TYR A 6 11.63 9.95 7.57
CA TYR A 6 11.48 8.50 7.59
C TYR A 6 10.13 8.14 8.21
N PHE A 7 9.44 7.16 7.63
CA PHE A 7 8.05 6.83 7.97
C PHE A 7 7.81 5.32 7.91
N ASP A 8 7.06 4.82 8.89
CA ASP A 8 6.64 3.42 8.98
C ASP A 8 5.29 3.29 9.71
N LEU A 9 4.53 2.24 9.39
CA LEU A 9 3.29 1.86 10.07
C LEU A 9 3.33 0.42 10.59
N GLU A 10 3.01 0.28 11.88
CA GLU A 10 2.58 -1.01 12.40
C GLU A 10 1.08 -1.21 12.23
N THR A 11 0.69 -2.43 11.85
CA THR A 11 -0.72 -2.75 11.56
C THR A 11 -1.16 -4.06 12.20
N SER A 12 -2.47 -4.23 12.33
CA SER A 12 -3.09 -5.44 12.87
C SER A 12 -3.04 -6.64 11.90
N GLY A 13 -2.19 -6.59 10.87
CA GLY A 13 -1.94 -7.67 9.91
C GLY A 13 -1.79 -7.20 8.45
N LEU A 14 -1.72 -8.16 7.53
CA LEU A 14 -1.42 -7.88 6.11
C LEU A 14 -2.66 -7.71 5.22
N SER A 15 -3.86 -7.94 5.75
CA SER A 15 -5.10 -7.90 4.99
C SER A 15 -5.57 -6.47 4.70
N ASP A 16 -6.35 -6.24 3.65
CA ASP A 16 -6.96 -4.92 3.39
C ASP A 16 -7.92 -4.43 4.49
N ARG A 17 -8.24 -5.28 5.47
CA ARG A 17 -9.06 -4.95 6.65
C ARG A 17 -8.24 -4.71 7.90
N ALA A 18 -6.93 -4.90 7.86
CA ALA A 18 -6.03 -4.61 8.99
C ALA A 18 -6.14 -3.15 9.37
N GLU A 19 -5.98 -2.82 10.63
CA GLU A 19 -6.05 -1.46 11.17
C GLU A 19 -4.63 -0.96 11.49
N ILE A 20 -4.41 0.35 11.42
CA ILE A 20 -3.13 0.94 11.85
C ILE A 20 -3.08 0.85 13.38
N LEU A 21 -1.96 0.38 13.92
CA LEU A 21 -1.69 0.25 15.35
C LEU A 21 -0.69 1.30 15.85
N GLN A 22 0.30 1.66 15.02
CA GLN A 22 1.27 2.71 15.30
C GLN A 22 1.52 3.51 14.01
N ILE A 23 1.68 4.81 14.15
CA ILE A 23 2.28 5.68 13.15
C ILE A 23 3.62 6.11 13.72
N GLY A 24 4.72 5.82 13.02
CA GLY A 24 6.07 6.25 13.36
C GLY A 24 6.63 7.17 12.29
N ALA A 25 7.36 8.20 12.72
CA ALA A 25 8.18 8.99 11.82
C ALA A 25 9.44 9.50 12.52
N TYR A 26 10.52 9.71 11.77
CA TYR A 26 11.78 10.25 12.26
C TYR A 26 12.35 11.28 11.28
N ASP A 27 12.72 12.43 11.81
CA ASP A 27 13.35 13.52 11.08
C ASP A 27 14.85 13.61 11.46
N PRO A 28 15.76 13.20 10.56
CA PRO A 28 17.20 13.15 10.87
C PRO A 28 17.82 14.54 11.07
N ASP A 29 17.25 15.58 10.47
CA ASP A 29 17.79 16.94 10.53
C ASP A 29 17.54 17.60 11.91
N THR A 30 16.41 17.28 12.54
CA THR A 30 16.05 17.77 13.89
C THR A 30 16.34 16.75 14.98
N ASN A 31 16.64 15.50 14.60
CA ASN A 31 16.74 14.36 15.51
C ASN A 31 15.47 14.24 16.37
N ASP A 32 14.31 14.44 15.73
CA ASP A 32 12.99 14.35 16.36
C ASP A 32 12.22 13.13 15.85
N ALA A 33 11.46 12.51 16.75
CA ALA A 33 10.68 11.32 16.45
C ALA A 33 9.22 11.56 16.82
N PHE A 34 8.33 11.19 15.90
CA PHE A 34 6.89 11.21 16.11
C PHE A 34 6.38 9.78 16.28
N GLU A 35 5.56 9.55 17.31
CA GLU A 35 4.78 8.33 17.44
C GLU A 35 3.35 8.57 17.91
N ARG A 36 2.42 7.79 17.35
CA ARG A 36 1.08 7.63 17.88
C ARG A 36 0.61 6.20 17.77
N TYR A 37 0.11 5.65 18.88
CA TYR A 37 -0.58 4.37 18.90
C TYR A 37 -2.08 4.56 18.74
N ILE A 38 -2.71 3.64 18.04
CA ILE A 38 -4.14 3.67 17.72
C ILE A 38 -4.77 2.39 18.26
N LEU A 39 -5.86 2.54 19.01
CA LEU A 39 -6.60 1.37 19.48
C LEU A 39 -7.38 0.75 18.30
N PRO A 40 -7.08 -0.49 17.88
CA PRO A 40 -7.83 -1.14 16.82
C PRO A 40 -9.24 -1.49 17.29
N LYS A 41 -10.18 -1.57 16.35
CA LYS A 41 -11.56 -2.00 16.65
C LYS A 41 -11.70 -3.52 16.69
N LYS A 42 -10.77 -4.24 16.06
CA LYS A 42 -10.75 -5.70 15.99
C LYS A 42 -9.55 -6.26 16.74
N ASP A 43 -9.70 -7.52 17.14
CA ASP A 43 -8.61 -8.29 17.73
C ASP A 43 -7.43 -8.40 16.77
N ILE A 44 -6.23 -8.45 17.36
CA ILE A 44 -4.99 -8.66 16.64
C ILE A 44 -4.77 -10.17 16.51
N PRO A 45 -4.63 -10.71 15.29
CA PRO A 45 -4.40 -12.14 15.10
C PRO A 45 -3.11 -12.60 15.79
N PRO A 46 -3.03 -13.81 16.36
CA PRO A 46 -1.84 -14.30 17.04
C PRO A 46 -0.56 -14.28 16.18
N GLY A 47 -0.70 -14.53 14.88
CA GLY A 47 0.44 -14.44 13.95
C GLY A 47 0.97 -13.02 13.76
N THR A 48 0.12 -11.99 13.90
CA THR A 48 0.55 -10.59 13.92
C THR A 48 1.21 -10.26 15.25
N THR A 49 0.61 -10.65 16.37
CA THR A 49 1.24 -10.48 17.70
C THR A 49 2.61 -11.14 17.77
N GLN A 50 2.79 -12.31 17.18
CA GLN A 50 4.11 -12.96 17.11
C GLN A 50 5.11 -12.16 16.26
N HIS A 51 4.63 -11.45 15.25
CA HIS A 51 5.46 -10.67 14.34
C HIS A 51 5.88 -9.34 14.97
N ASN A 52 4.92 -8.49 15.37
CA ASN A 52 5.20 -7.13 15.84
C ASN A 52 5.00 -6.90 17.34
N GLY A 53 4.71 -7.96 18.10
CA GLY A 53 4.55 -7.88 19.54
C GLY A 53 3.25 -7.22 20.01
N PHE A 54 2.40 -6.72 19.11
CA PHE A 54 1.17 -6.04 19.50
C PHE A 54 0.08 -7.00 19.93
N GLU A 55 -0.55 -6.71 21.07
CA GLU A 55 -1.68 -7.47 21.60
C GLU A 55 -2.72 -6.56 22.27
N LEU A 56 -3.97 -7.03 22.28
CA LEU A 56 -5.04 -6.41 23.04
C LEU A 56 -5.28 -7.19 24.33
N ILE A 57 -5.03 -6.56 25.47
CA ILE A 57 -5.31 -7.11 26.80
C ILE A 57 -6.35 -6.21 27.46
N ASN A 58 -7.53 -6.78 27.77
CA ASN A 58 -8.64 -6.07 28.42
C ASN A 58 -9.03 -4.74 27.73
N GLY A 59 -8.98 -4.70 26.40
CA GLY A 59 -9.32 -3.51 25.60
C GLY A 59 -8.25 -2.42 25.60
N GLN A 60 -7.04 -2.73 26.06
CA GLN A 60 -5.88 -1.85 26.01
C GLN A 60 -4.82 -2.44 25.09
N LEU A 61 -4.09 -1.56 24.38
CA LEU A 61 -3.02 -1.98 23.47
C LEU A 61 -1.72 -2.14 24.25
N TYR A 62 -1.05 -3.26 24.02
CA TYR A 62 0.29 -3.56 24.52
C TYR A 62 1.19 -3.92 23.34
N GLN A 63 2.49 -3.68 23.49
CA GLN A 63 3.51 -4.15 22.57
C GLN A 63 4.63 -4.79 23.39
N ASN A 64 4.94 -6.06 23.13
CA ASN A 64 5.95 -6.81 23.89
C ASN A 64 5.73 -6.79 25.42
N GLY A 65 4.46 -6.73 25.85
CA GLY A 65 4.07 -6.66 27.26
C GLY A 65 4.01 -5.25 27.86
N ASP A 66 4.45 -4.21 27.15
CA ASP A 66 4.40 -2.82 27.61
C ASP A 66 3.13 -2.11 27.15
N TYR A 67 2.48 -1.41 28.07
CA TYR A 67 1.27 -0.65 27.78
C TYR A 67 1.55 0.52 26.82
N ARG A 68 0.71 0.66 25.79
CA ARG A 68 0.77 1.77 24.83
C ARG A 68 -0.45 2.67 24.98
N SER A 69 -0.22 3.95 25.23
CA SER A 69 -1.29 4.94 25.27
C SER A 69 -1.83 5.20 23.86
N THR A 70 -3.11 4.91 23.65
CA THR A 70 -3.74 4.99 22.34
C THR A 70 -4.64 6.21 22.17
N VAL A 71 -4.71 6.73 20.96
CA VAL A 71 -5.73 7.70 20.53
C VAL A 71 -6.62 7.10 19.43
N GLY A 72 -7.67 7.83 19.02
CA GLY A 72 -8.46 7.43 17.85
C GLY A 72 -7.72 7.72 16.54
N LEU A 73 -7.96 6.92 15.49
CA LEU A 73 -7.33 7.07 14.17
C LEU A 73 -7.31 8.51 13.65
N LYS A 74 -8.45 9.21 13.71
CA LYS A 74 -8.52 10.61 13.24
C LYS A 74 -7.61 11.53 14.04
N SER A 75 -7.54 11.37 15.36
CA SER A 75 -6.64 12.16 16.21
C SER A 75 -5.18 11.85 15.90
N ALA A 76 -4.81 10.56 15.77
CA ALA A 76 -3.44 10.20 15.39
C ALA A 76 -3.02 10.80 14.04
N LEU A 77 -3.93 10.81 13.05
CA LEU A 77 -3.66 11.42 11.75
C LEU A 77 -3.58 12.94 11.80
N ILE A 78 -4.38 13.59 12.65
CA ILE A 78 -4.28 15.05 12.86
C ILE A 78 -2.94 15.37 13.54
N ASP A 79 -2.59 14.66 14.61
CA ASP A 79 -1.31 14.83 15.30
C ASP A 79 -0.12 14.60 14.35
N PHE A 80 -0.23 13.62 13.45
CA PHE A 80 0.80 13.36 12.44
C PHE A 80 0.88 14.47 11.40
N TRP A 81 -0.26 14.96 10.93
CA TRP A 81 -0.30 16.12 10.03
C TRP A 81 0.28 17.38 10.68
N ASP A 82 -0.08 17.67 11.94
CA ASP A 82 0.45 18.80 12.72
C ASP A 82 1.98 18.68 12.83
N TYR A 83 2.49 17.50 13.18
CA TYR A 83 3.92 17.21 13.22
C TYR A 83 4.62 17.54 11.89
N LEU A 84 4.11 17.02 10.77
CA LEU A 84 4.70 17.28 9.45
C LEU A 84 4.60 18.76 9.04
N ASN A 85 3.49 19.41 9.35
CA ASN A 85 3.21 20.80 8.99
C ASN A 85 4.10 21.79 9.78
N ASP A 86 4.47 21.43 11.00
CA ASP A 86 5.32 22.25 11.86
C ASP A 86 6.82 22.09 11.55
N LEU A 87 7.20 21.13 10.69
CA LEU A 87 8.59 20.95 10.28
C LEU A 87 9.09 22.15 9.47
N PRO A 88 10.34 22.60 9.71
CA PRO A 88 10.95 23.65 8.91
C PRO A 88 11.28 23.14 7.50
N GLY A 89 11.14 23.99 6.48
CA GLY A 89 11.57 23.65 5.11
C GLY A 89 10.45 23.37 4.11
N GLY A 90 9.18 23.41 4.54
CA GLY A 90 8.03 23.33 3.64
C GLY A 90 7.62 21.88 3.34
N ALA A 91 7.56 21.53 2.06
CA ALA A 91 7.11 20.22 1.59
C ALA A 91 7.96 19.07 2.12
N VAL A 92 7.31 17.94 2.41
CA VAL A 92 7.91 16.71 2.94
C VAL A 92 7.81 15.57 1.93
N THR A 93 8.88 14.80 1.81
CA THR A 93 8.88 13.46 1.20
C THR A 93 8.92 12.41 2.31
N LEU A 94 7.83 11.66 2.47
CA LEU A 94 7.81 10.52 3.39
C LEU A 94 8.56 9.33 2.80
N THR A 95 9.63 8.91 3.45
CA THR A 95 10.52 7.87 2.95
C THR A 95 10.45 6.65 3.85
N GLY A 96 10.27 5.46 3.30
CA GLY A 96 10.20 4.25 4.11
C GLY A 96 10.57 3.00 3.33
N HIS A 97 10.55 1.85 4.00
CA HIS A 97 11.00 0.60 3.40
C HIS A 97 9.84 -0.27 2.94
N ASN A 98 9.70 -0.49 1.62
CA ASN A 98 8.58 -1.22 0.99
C ASN A 98 7.19 -0.55 1.21
N ILE A 99 7.19 0.77 1.39
CA ILE A 99 5.98 1.54 1.75
C ILE A 99 4.93 1.57 0.64
N PHE A 100 5.32 1.49 -0.64
CA PHE A 100 4.35 1.55 -1.74
C PHE A 100 3.45 0.31 -1.76
N ASN A 101 3.99 -0.84 -1.34
CA ASN A 101 3.24 -2.09 -1.29
C ASN A 101 2.46 -2.28 0.02
N PHE A 102 2.81 -1.54 1.08
CA PHE A 102 2.30 -1.79 2.42
C PHE A 102 1.70 -0.56 3.11
N ASP A 103 2.51 0.42 3.46
CA ASP A 103 2.13 1.54 4.33
C ASP A 103 1.18 2.51 3.65
N CYS A 104 1.51 2.93 2.41
CA CYS A 104 0.76 3.94 1.66
C CYS A 104 -0.73 3.59 1.54
N ARG A 105 -1.06 2.33 1.26
CA ARG A 105 -2.47 1.88 1.15
C ARG A 105 -3.23 2.02 2.48
N TYR A 106 -2.58 1.82 3.62
CA TYR A 106 -3.22 1.95 4.93
C TYR A 106 -3.34 3.41 5.33
N LEU A 107 -2.28 4.20 5.10
CA LEU A 107 -2.28 5.64 5.32
C LEU A 107 -3.37 6.32 4.50
N PHE A 108 -3.42 6.11 3.17
CA PHE A 108 -4.44 6.70 2.31
C PHE A 108 -5.85 6.28 2.69
N ARG A 109 -6.07 5.01 3.08
CA ARG A 109 -7.37 4.56 3.58
C ARG A 109 -7.75 5.30 4.86
N GLY A 110 -6.81 5.50 5.79
CA GLY A 110 -7.00 6.28 7.00
C GLY A 110 -7.36 7.74 6.69
N ILE A 111 -6.52 8.41 5.91
CA ILE A 111 -6.71 9.80 5.45
C ILE A 111 -8.07 9.99 4.77
N LYS A 112 -8.44 9.12 3.81
CA LYS A 112 -9.74 9.14 3.13
C LYS A 112 -10.89 8.98 4.11
N SER A 113 -10.81 7.99 5.01
CA SER A 113 -11.88 7.72 5.99
C SER A 113 -12.10 8.87 6.98
N CYS A 114 -11.08 9.70 7.20
CA CYS A 114 -11.12 10.84 8.10
C CYS A 114 -11.36 12.19 7.39
N ASN A 115 -11.52 12.19 6.07
CA ASN A 115 -11.63 13.39 5.22
C ASN A 115 -10.41 14.34 5.33
N LEU A 116 -9.20 13.78 5.36
CA LEU A 116 -7.95 14.53 5.55
C LEU A 116 -7.09 14.61 4.28
N VAL A 117 -7.63 14.29 3.09
CA VAL A 117 -6.85 14.30 1.84
C VAL A 117 -6.23 15.67 1.57
N GLY A 118 -7.02 16.75 1.65
CA GLY A 118 -6.53 18.12 1.41
C GLY A 118 -5.43 18.57 2.37
N PRO A 119 -5.59 18.41 3.70
CA PRO A 119 -4.51 18.68 4.66
C PRO A 119 -3.21 17.93 4.35
N PHE A 120 -3.28 16.63 4.06
CA PHE A 120 -2.07 15.84 3.78
C PHE A 120 -1.44 16.19 2.44
N SER A 121 -2.24 16.44 1.39
CA SER A 121 -1.73 16.84 0.07
C SER A 121 -1.07 18.24 0.08
N SER A 122 -1.32 19.06 1.11
CA SER A 122 -0.67 20.37 1.22
C SER A 122 0.69 20.34 1.91
N VAL A 123 1.04 19.25 2.61
CA VAL A 123 2.30 19.12 3.35
C VAL A 123 3.20 18.01 2.79
N ILE A 124 2.63 16.90 2.32
CA ILE A 124 3.37 15.82 1.67
C ILE A 124 3.43 16.08 0.17
N GLU A 125 4.63 16.32 -0.36
CA GLU A 125 4.87 16.41 -1.80
C GLU A 125 4.90 15.04 -2.44
N GLY A 126 5.50 14.06 -1.77
CA GLY A 126 5.61 12.70 -2.29
C GLY A 126 6.01 11.68 -1.25
N PHE A 127 6.17 10.45 -1.73
CA PHE A 127 6.62 9.31 -0.96
C PHE A 127 7.79 8.65 -1.68
N SER A 128 8.76 8.09 -0.96
CA SER A 128 9.88 7.33 -1.55
C SER A 128 9.99 5.94 -0.93
N ASP A 129 10.10 4.92 -1.79
CA ASP A 129 10.26 3.53 -1.37
C ASP A 129 11.73 3.10 -1.48
N THR A 130 12.32 2.76 -0.34
CA THR A 130 13.75 2.42 -0.25
C THR A 130 14.07 0.98 -0.63
N LEU A 131 13.08 0.09 -0.75
CA LEU A 131 13.33 -1.28 -1.18
C LEU A 131 13.90 -1.38 -2.61
N PRO A 132 13.34 -0.73 -3.65
CA PRO A 132 13.96 -0.69 -4.97
C PRO A 132 15.31 0.02 -4.95
N LEU A 133 15.44 1.13 -4.20
CA LEU A 133 16.70 1.87 -4.03
C LEU A 133 17.82 0.94 -3.52
N PHE A 134 17.59 0.23 -2.42
CA PHE A 134 18.62 -0.66 -1.87
C PHE A 134 18.89 -1.88 -2.76
N ARG A 135 17.91 -2.36 -3.53
CA ARG A 135 18.15 -3.42 -4.54
C ARG A 135 19.09 -2.95 -5.64
N GLU A 136 18.98 -1.68 -6.03
CA GLU A 136 19.82 -1.07 -7.06
C GLU A 136 21.24 -0.79 -6.55
N HIS A 137 21.35 -0.17 -5.37
CA HIS A 137 22.62 0.34 -4.84
C HIS A 137 23.37 -0.62 -3.90
N LEU A 138 22.67 -1.59 -3.31
CA LEU A 138 23.25 -2.65 -2.47
C LEU A 138 22.99 -4.06 -3.04
N PRO A 139 23.27 -4.32 -4.34
CA PRO A 139 22.91 -5.58 -5.00
C PRO A 139 23.71 -6.79 -4.49
N TYR A 140 24.78 -6.54 -3.72
CA TYR A 140 25.65 -7.57 -3.15
C TYR A 140 25.08 -8.21 -1.87
N LEU A 141 24.05 -7.63 -1.26
CA LEU A 141 23.36 -8.19 -0.09
C LEU A 141 22.51 -9.40 -0.48
N ALA A 142 22.44 -10.41 0.40
CA ALA A 142 21.71 -11.64 0.13
C ALA A 142 20.19 -11.44 0.04
N ASN A 143 19.67 -10.46 0.76
CA ASN A 143 18.30 -9.97 0.65
C ASN A 143 18.23 -8.50 1.09
N HIS A 144 17.06 -7.89 0.93
CA HIS A 144 16.83 -6.47 1.21
C HIS A 144 15.69 -6.28 2.20
N LYS A 145 15.58 -7.13 3.22
CA LYS A 145 14.70 -6.82 4.36
C LYS A 145 15.40 -5.78 5.25
N LEU A 146 14.65 -4.82 5.80
CA LEU A 146 15.21 -3.76 6.65
C LEU A 146 16.16 -4.30 7.74
N GLY A 147 15.69 -5.25 8.54
CA GLY A 147 16.50 -5.95 9.55
C GLY A 147 17.82 -6.51 9.05
N TYR A 148 17.80 -7.14 7.88
CA TYR A 148 18.98 -7.73 7.26
C TYR A 148 19.96 -6.66 6.76
N ILE A 149 19.46 -5.61 6.09
CA ILE A 149 20.30 -4.51 5.61
C ILE A 149 20.96 -3.81 6.80
N HIS A 150 20.17 -3.51 7.84
CA HIS A 150 20.69 -2.86 9.04
C HIS A 150 21.81 -3.69 9.68
N GLU A 151 21.62 -4.99 9.87
CA GLU A 151 22.66 -5.84 10.49
C GLU A 151 23.94 -5.94 9.65
N GLU A 152 23.83 -6.00 8.31
CA GLU A 152 25.01 -6.11 7.43
C GLU A 152 25.78 -4.79 7.27
N ILE A 153 25.08 -3.64 7.36
CA ILE A 153 25.66 -2.31 7.13
C ILE A 153 26.06 -1.65 8.45
N VAL A 154 25.15 -1.59 9.41
CA VAL A 154 25.29 -0.88 10.69
C VAL A 154 25.70 -1.85 11.81
N GLY A 155 25.09 -3.03 11.83
CA GLY A 155 25.24 -4.03 12.89
C GLY A 155 24.52 -3.67 14.20
N GLY A 156 24.60 -4.57 15.18
CA GLY A 156 24.13 -4.32 16.54
C GLY A 156 22.64 -4.57 16.79
N GLY A 157 21.89 -4.97 15.77
CA GLY A 157 20.44 -5.17 15.81
C GLY A 157 19.64 -3.92 16.20
N PHE A 158 18.33 -4.00 16.06
CA PHE A 158 17.39 -3.01 16.61
C PHE A 158 16.07 -3.68 16.98
N LEU A 159 15.17 -2.92 17.62
CA LEU A 159 13.82 -3.40 17.88
C LEU A 159 13.02 -3.33 16.57
N GLU A 160 13.11 -4.39 15.77
CA GLU A 160 12.25 -4.56 14.60
C GLU A 160 10.78 -4.57 15.03
N HIS A 161 9.95 -3.99 14.16
CA HIS A 161 8.50 -3.94 14.32
C HIS A 161 8.01 -3.00 15.41
N ASP A 162 8.78 -1.93 15.61
CA ASP A 162 8.33 -0.68 16.22
C ASP A 162 8.55 0.43 15.20
N ALA A 163 7.48 1.15 14.85
CA ALA A 163 7.51 2.04 13.70
C ALA A 163 8.58 3.15 13.81
N VAL A 164 8.87 3.65 15.01
CA VAL A 164 9.95 4.65 15.21
C VAL A 164 11.32 3.99 15.13
N CYS A 165 11.49 2.82 15.72
CA CYS A 165 12.75 2.08 15.63
C CYS A 165 13.09 1.72 14.18
N ASP A 166 12.10 1.29 13.38
CA ASP A 166 12.25 1.01 11.95
C ASP A 166 12.64 2.29 11.18
N CYS A 167 12.05 3.45 11.50
CA CYS A 167 12.44 4.74 10.91
C CYS A 167 13.89 5.14 11.24
N ILE A 168 14.30 4.99 12.51
CA ILE A 168 15.66 5.32 12.96
C ILE A 168 16.67 4.36 12.31
N ALA A 169 16.36 3.06 12.28
CA ALA A 169 17.19 2.06 11.61
C ALA A 169 17.41 2.41 10.14
N LEU A 170 16.34 2.82 9.44
CA LEU A 170 16.43 3.28 8.06
C LEU A 170 17.34 4.52 7.93
N SER A 171 17.20 5.51 8.82
CA SER A 171 18.09 6.67 8.83
C SER A 171 19.56 6.30 9.01
N THR A 172 19.87 5.40 9.94
CA THR A 172 21.26 4.98 10.19
C THR A 172 21.87 4.20 9.02
N ILE A 173 21.04 3.46 8.26
CA ILE A 173 21.51 2.84 7.01
C ILE A 173 21.90 3.92 5.99
N PHE A 174 21.11 4.99 5.87
CA PHE A 174 21.47 6.11 5.00
C PHE A 174 22.75 6.79 5.47
N ASP A 175 22.88 7.10 6.76
CA ASP A 175 24.08 7.72 7.33
C ASP A 175 25.37 6.92 7.03
N GLU A 176 25.31 5.59 7.10
CA GLU A 176 26.45 4.71 6.80
C GLU A 176 26.71 4.52 5.29
N THR A 177 25.68 4.60 4.45
CA THR A 177 25.78 4.30 3.01
C THR A 177 25.96 5.54 2.13
N GLY A 178 25.54 6.72 2.59
CA GLY A 178 25.57 7.96 1.81
C GLY A 178 24.64 7.94 0.59
N LEU A 179 23.51 7.23 0.67
CA LEU A 179 22.59 7.02 -0.45
C LEU A 179 21.41 8.02 -0.50
N GLU A 180 21.43 9.07 0.30
CA GLU A 180 20.32 10.03 0.44
C GLU A 180 20.00 10.75 -0.87
N ASP A 181 21.01 11.01 -1.69
CA ASP A 181 20.87 11.67 -3.00
C ASP A 181 20.00 10.85 -3.98
N TYR A 182 19.82 9.54 -3.75
CA TYR A 182 19.02 8.65 -4.60
C TYR A 182 17.55 8.54 -4.16
N ILE A 183 17.17 9.13 -3.02
CA ILE A 183 15.78 9.04 -2.51
C ILE A 183 14.78 9.63 -3.51
N SER A 184 15.13 10.71 -4.19
CA SER A 184 14.25 11.35 -5.18
C SER A 184 14.03 10.52 -6.43
N ASP A 185 14.96 9.63 -6.78
CA ASP A 185 14.87 8.79 -7.99
C ASP A 185 13.84 7.66 -7.82
N HIS A 186 13.47 7.35 -6.57
CA HIS A 186 12.46 6.36 -6.20
C HIS A 186 11.23 7.00 -5.54
N ALA A 187 11.03 8.31 -5.75
CA ALA A 187 9.90 9.05 -5.22
C ALA A 187 8.75 9.16 -6.23
N GLU A 188 7.52 9.09 -5.71
CA GLU A 188 6.28 9.32 -6.45
C GLU A 188 5.47 10.42 -5.75
N SER A 189 4.74 11.24 -6.51
CA SER A 189 3.97 12.34 -5.94
C SER A 189 2.78 11.85 -5.09
N PHE A 190 2.33 12.67 -4.14
CA PHE A 190 1.15 12.34 -3.33
C PHE A 190 -0.08 12.05 -4.21
N ASP A 191 -0.31 12.90 -5.22
CA ASP A 191 -1.47 12.80 -6.10
C ASP A 191 -1.42 11.58 -7.01
N ASP A 192 -0.25 11.26 -7.57
CA ASP A 192 -0.07 10.08 -8.44
C ASP A 192 -0.29 8.79 -7.64
N LEU A 193 0.35 8.64 -6.48
CA LEU A 193 0.13 7.45 -5.62
C LEU A 193 -1.30 7.34 -5.11
N LEU A 194 -1.96 8.46 -4.79
CA LEU A 194 -3.37 8.45 -4.40
C LEU A 194 -4.26 8.01 -5.57
N GLN A 195 -3.97 8.45 -6.79
CA GLN A 195 -4.67 8.04 -7.99
C GLN A 195 -4.48 6.54 -8.25
N GLU A 196 -3.27 6.02 -8.10
CA GLU A 196 -2.95 4.60 -8.22
C GLU A 196 -3.69 3.75 -7.17
N ASP A 197 -3.71 4.17 -5.90
CA ASP A 197 -4.46 3.46 -4.85
C ASP A 197 -5.97 3.45 -5.14
N ASN A 198 -6.52 4.57 -5.63
CA ASN A 198 -7.93 4.64 -6.04
C ASN A 198 -8.21 3.69 -7.22
N ALA A 199 -7.34 3.63 -8.22
CA ALA A 199 -7.46 2.71 -9.35
C ALA A 199 -7.38 1.25 -8.88
N ARG A 200 -6.46 0.92 -7.98
CA ARG A 200 -6.31 -0.40 -7.35
C ARG A 200 -7.59 -0.82 -6.62
N ILE A 201 -8.16 0.06 -5.80
CA ILE A 201 -9.41 -0.18 -5.08
C ILE A 201 -10.57 -0.41 -6.05
N ALA A 202 -10.70 0.42 -7.08
CA ALA A 202 -11.76 0.30 -8.08
C ALA A 202 -11.64 -1.01 -8.87
N THR A 203 -10.43 -1.42 -9.27
CA THR A 203 -10.17 -2.71 -9.91
C THR A 203 -10.57 -3.86 -9.00
N LYS A 204 -10.23 -3.80 -7.70
CA LYS A 204 -10.62 -4.84 -6.74
C LYS A 204 -12.13 -4.95 -6.58
N GLN A 205 -12.84 -3.83 -6.51
CA GLN A 205 -14.31 -3.80 -6.46
C GLN A 205 -14.91 -4.45 -7.71
N ARG A 206 -14.41 -4.09 -8.90
CA ARG A 206 -14.86 -4.69 -10.16
C ARG A 206 -14.61 -6.19 -10.21
N LEU A 207 -13.42 -6.63 -9.83
CA LEU A 207 -13.06 -8.05 -9.74
C LEU A 207 -14.01 -8.81 -8.83
N SER A 208 -14.35 -8.25 -7.67
CA SER A 208 -15.26 -8.90 -6.70
C SER A 208 -16.62 -9.25 -7.30
N THR A 209 -17.11 -8.44 -8.26
CA THR A 209 -18.38 -8.71 -8.94
C THR A 209 -18.31 -9.96 -9.82
N MET A 210 -17.13 -10.34 -10.32
CA MET A 210 -16.93 -11.40 -11.33
C MET A 210 -16.32 -12.69 -10.78
N THR A 211 -16.15 -12.79 -9.46
CA THR A 211 -15.47 -13.94 -8.82
C THR A 211 -16.14 -15.28 -9.10
N GLU A 212 -17.46 -15.31 -9.31
CA GLU A 212 -18.20 -16.54 -9.64
C GLU A 212 -17.77 -17.16 -10.98
N LEU A 213 -17.21 -16.37 -11.92
CA LEU A 213 -16.69 -16.89 -13.19
C LEU A 213 -15.50 -17.84 -13.00
N MET A 214 -14.80 -17.76 -11.87
CA MET A 214 -13.71 -18.70 -11.56
C MET A 214 -14.20 -20.15 -11.44
N ASN A 215 -15.46 -20.35 -11.06
CA ASN A 215 -16.08 -21.68 -11.01
C ASN A 215 -16.29 -22.28 -12.41
N HIS A 216 -16.15 -21.47 -13.46
CA HIS A 216 -16.31 -21.82 -14.86
C HIS A 216 -14.98 -21.66 -15.64
N GLY A 217 -13.84 -21.82 -14.97
CA GLY A 217 -12.52 -21.91 -15.61
C GLY A 217 -11.83 -20.57 -15.90
N VAL A 218 -12.47 -19.43 -15.63
CA VAL A 218 -11.81 -18.13 -15.78
C VAL A 218 -10.74 -17.96 -14.69
N SER A 219 -9.48 -17.83 -15.09
CA SER A 219 -8.39 -17.63 -14.14
C SER A 219 -8.46 -16.27 -13.44
N TYR A 220 -7.84 -16.16 -12.25
CA TYR A 220 -7.71 -14.87 -11.55
C TYR A 220 -7.05 -13.78 -12.42
N ASN A 221 -6.02 -14.13 -13.20
CA ASN A 221 -5.35 -13.18 -14.08
C ASN A 221 -6.26 -12.68 -15.20
N MET A 222 -7.16 -13.52 -15.72
CA MET A 222 -8.16 -13.10 -16.70
C MET A 222 -9.17 -12.14 -16.05
N LEU A 223 -9.69 -12.48 -14.87
CA LEU A 223 -10.57 -11.58 -14.12
C LEU A 223 -9.91 -10.24 -13.79
N ARG A 224 -8.64 -10.26 -13.39
CA ARG A 224 -7.87 -9.05 -13.13
C ARG A 224 -7.78 -8.16 -14.37
N ARG A 225 -7.41 -8.71 -15.53
CA ARG A 225 -7.38 -7.96 -16.79
C ARG A 225 -8.75 -7.40 -17.18
N MET A 226 -9.82 -8.19 -16.99
CA MET A 226 -11.19 -7.72 -17.21
C MET A 226 -11.52 -6.54 -16.29
N ALA A 227 -11.19 -6.65 -15.00
CA ALA A 227 -11.42 -5.60 -14.03
C ALA A 227 -10.56 -4.35 -14.31
N GLU A 228 -9.31 -4.49 -14.73
CA GLU A 228 -8.46 -3.37 -15.16
C GLU A 228 -9.06 -2.67 -16.39
N ALA A 229 -9.69 -3.42 -17.30
CA ALA A 229 -10.43 -2.89 -18.46
C ALA A 229 -11.81 -2.29 -18.12
N GLY A 230 -12.16 -2.17 -16.84
CA GLY A 230 -13.42 -1.55 -16.41
C GLY A 230 -14.64 -2.48 -16.39
N LEU A 231 -14.46 -3.79 -16.63
CA LEU A 231 -15.58 -4.74 -16.67
C LEU A 231 -16.09 -5.09 -15.27
N THR A 232 -17.39 -5.31 -15.18
CA THR A 232 -18.12 -5.89 -14.04
C THR A 232 -19.07 -6.95 -14.55
N MET A 233 -19.62 -7.81 -13.67
CA MET A 233 -20.69 -8.74 -14.11
C MET A 233 -21.89 -8.01 -14.72
N SER A 234 -22.23 -6.82 -14.24
CA SER A 234 -23.32 -6.03 -14.83
C SER A 234 -22.99 -5.57 -16.25
N LYS A 235 -21.73 -5.15 -16.53
CA LYS A 235 -21.33 -4.76 -17.88
C LYS A 235 -21.26 -5.97 -18.81
N LEU A 236 -20.77 -7.11 -18.36
CA LEU A 236 -20.77 -8.37 -19.12
C LEU A 236 -22.19 -8.77 -19.54
N ARG A 237 -23.14 -8.78 -18.59
CA ARG A 237 -24.56 -9.06 -18.87
C ARG A 237 -25.17 -8.04 -19.84
N SER A 238 -24.85 -6.75 -19.67
CA SER A 238 -25.34 -5.69 -20.56
C SER A 238 -24.88 -5.90 -22.00
N ILE A 239 -23.60 -6.22 -22.21
CA ILE A 239 -23.06 -6.51 -23.55
C ILE A 239 -23.78 -7.73 -24.12
N TRP A 240 -23.93 -8.79 -23.33
CA TRP A 240 -24.58 -10.02 -23.79
C TRP A 240 -26.03 -9.79 -24.24
N TYR A 241 -26.86 -9.12 -23.43
CA TYR A 241 -28.28 -8.94 -23.78
C TYR A 241 -28.53 -7.89 -24.86
N ASN A 242 -27.70 -6.86 -24.93
CA ASN A 242 -28.01 -5.65 -25.71
C ASN A 242 -27.06 -5.40 -26.88
N GLU A 243 -25.87 -6.01 -26.89
CA GLU A 243 -24.79 -5.66 -27.83
C GLU A 243 -24.36 -6.86 -28.68
N GLY A 244 -25.25 -7.83 -28.95
CA GLY A 244 -24.98 -8.93 -29.90
C GLY A 244 -24.55 -10.25 -29.27
N GLY A 245 -24.85 -10.49 -27.99
CA GLY A 245 -24.64 -11.79 -27.35
C GLY A 245 -23.17 -12.18 -27.26
N CYS A 246 -22.91 -13.45 -27.59
CA CYS A 246 -21.56 -14.01 -27.58
C CYS A 246 -20.60 -13.25 -28.51
N SER A 247 -21.00 -12.97 -29.75
CA SER A 247 -20.15 -12.25 -30.71
C SER A 247 -19.86 -10.81 -30.27
N GLY A 248 -20.87 -10.12 -29.72
CA GLY A 248 -20.70 -8.79 -29.16
C GLY A 248 -19.69 -8.73 -28.02
N LEU A 249 -19.73 -9.72 -27.13
CA LEU A 249 -18.78 -9.81 -26.04
C LEU A 249 -17.38 -10.18 -26.53
N GLU A 250 -17.26 -11.05 -27.54
CA GLU A 250 -15.98 -11.39 -28.17
C GLU A 250 -15.31 -10.15 -28.80
N ASP A 251 -16.08 -9.37 -29.56
CA ASP A 251 -15.62 -8.13 -30.20
C ASP A 251 -15.17 -7.11 -29.14
N TYR A 252 -15.97 -6.93 -28.08
CA TYR A 252 -15.64 -5.99 -27.01
C TYR A 252 -14.35 -6.36 -26.27
N LEU A 253 -14.14 -7.64 -25.98
CA LEU A 253 -12.94 -8.12 -25.25
C LEU A 253 -11.66 -8.08 -26.10
N SER A 254 -11.80 -8.22 -27.42
CA SER A 254 -10.69 -8.30 -28.37
C SER A 254 -10.36 -6.97 -29.05
N GLU A 255 -11.21 -5.94 -28.89
CA GLU A 255 -11.01 -4.58 -29.40
C GLU A 255 -9.62 -4.03 -29.06
N ILE A 256 -8.91 -3.53 -30.08
CA ILE A 256 -7.58 -2.94 -29.93
C ILE A 256 -7.72 -1.52 -29.39
N MET A 257 -7.14 -1.29 -28.22
CA MET A 257 -7.10 0.00 -27.54
C MET A 257 -5.99 0.90 -28.11
N ASP A 258 -5.97 2.17 -27.72
CA ASP A 258 -4.97 3.16 -28.18
C ASP A 258 -3.51 2.74 -27.94
N ASN A 259 -3.27 1.84 -26.98
CA ASN A 259 -1.95 1.27 -26.68
C ASN A 259 -1.55 0.09 -27.60
N GLY A 260 -2.34 -0.21 -28.64
CA GLY A 260 -2.10 -1.31 -29.58
C GLY A 260 -2.35 -2.71 -29.02
N LYS A 261 -2.90 -2.84 -27.81
CA LYS A 261 -3.22 -4.12 -27.16
C LYS A 261 -4.73 -4.34 -27.11
N PRO A 262 -5.21 -5.60 -27.11
CA PRO A 262 -6.62 -5.89 -26.92
C PRO A 262 -7.10 -5.43 -25.54
N ARG A 263 -8.34 -4.97 -25.44
CA ARG A 263 -8.99 -4.50 -24.21
C ARG A 263 -8.82 -5.50 -23.07
N VAL A 264 -9.09 -6.78 -23.34
CA VAL A 264 -8.80 -7.88 -22.41
C VAL A 264 -7.91 -8.92 -23.06
N THR A 265 -8.31 -9.51 -24.17
CA THR A 265 -7.54 -10.55 -24.87
C THR A 265 -8.08 -10.78 -26.27
N SER A 266 -7.19 -11.10 -27.21
CA SER A 266 -7.55 -11.57 -28.56
C SER A 266 -7.24 -13.05 -28.77
N HIS A 267 -6.80 -13.76 -27.73
CA HIS A 267 -6.41 -15.15 -27.85
C HIS A 267 -7.65 -16.06 -27.85
N PRO A 268 -7.90 -16.88 -28.90
CA PRO A 268 -9.16 -17.63 -29.04
C PRO A 268 -9.50 -18.52 -27.84
N TYR A 269 -8.51 -19.17 -27.25
CA TYR A 269 -8.70 -20.00 -26.06
C TYR A 269 -9.22 -19.20 -24.85
N SER A 270 -8.61 -18.03 -24.59
CA SER A 270 -8.99 -17.18 -23.45
C SER A 270 -10.36 -16.56 -23.66
N LEU A 271 -10.67 -16.15 -24.91
CA LEU A 271 -12.01 -15.69 -25.29
C LEU A 271 -13.05 -16.79 -25.06
N GLY A 272 -12.80 -18.00 -25.58
CA GLY A 272 -13.72 -19.13 -25.40
C GLY A 272 -14.07 -19.42 -23.95
N ILE A 273 -13.07 -19.43 -23.04
CA ILE A 273 -13.30 -19.61 -21.60
C ILE A 273 -14.16 -18.49 -21.02
N ILE A 274 -13.87 -17.22 -21.35
CA ILE A 274 -14.63 -16.09 -20.78
C ILE A 274 -16.08 -16.13 -21.28
N LEU A 275 -16.27 -16.37 -22.58
CA LEU A 275 -17.59 -16.40 -23.21
C LEU A 275 -18.45 -17.54 -22.66
N ASP A 276 -17.87 -18.75 -22.55
CA ASP A 276 -18.52 -19.91 -21.94
C ASP A 276 -18.91 -19.62 -20.49
N ALA A 277 -17.97 -19.13 -19.69
CA ALA A 277 -18.22 -18.79 -18.30
C ALA A 277 -19.34 -17.75 -18.13
N VAL A 278 -19.35 -16.68 -18.93
CA VAL A 278 -20.40 -15.65 -18.87
C VAL A 278 -21.76 -16.21 -19.25
N SER A 279 -21.83 -17.16 -20.19
CA SER A 279 -23.08 -17.78 -20.65
C SER A 279 -23.89 -18.46 -19.54
N HIS A 280 -23.24 -18.90 -18.45
CA HIS A 280 -23.90 -19.48 -17.28
C HIS A 280 -24.64 -18.47 -16.40
N PHE A 281 -24.42 -17.17 -16.62
CA PHE A 281 -24.96 -16.09 -15.79
C PHE A 281 -25.87 -15.14 -16.59
N VAL A 282 -26.24 -15.49 -17.81
CA VAL A 282 -27.08 -14.69 -18.73
C VAL A 282 -28.25 -15.52 -19.26
#